data_AF-A0A1L6PFM2-F1
#
_entry.id   AF-A0A1L6PFM2-F1
#
_cell.length_a   1.000
_cell.length_b   1.000
_cell.length_c   1.000
_cell.angle_alpha   90.00
_cell.angle_beta   90.00
_cell.angle_gamma   90.00
#
_symmetry.space_group_name_H-M   'P 1'
#
loop_
_entity.id
_entity.type
_entity.pdbx_description
1 polymer ?
#
loop_
_entity_poly.entity_id
_entity_poly.type
_entity_poly.pdbx_seq_one_letter_code
_entity_poly.pdbx_strand_id
1 'polypeptide(L)'
;MGNNDGTTVVTYASLDLAAGDIKKQAAALARDLDEIRAMVAKVSQLWEGEAKTAYATAQNKWKEDANAIRANLDDIATKVLEASPTYRAGDKRAAANF
;
A
#
# COMPACT_ATOMS: atom_id res chain seq x y z
N MET A 1 4.97 -36.68 14.96
CA MET A 1 5.33 -36.27 13.59
C MET A 1 5.14 -34.77 13.50
N GLY A 2 6.20 -34.01 13.78
CA GLY A 2 6.20 -32.54 13.76
C GLY A 2 6.95 -32.08 12.52
N ASN A 3 6.26 -31.93 11.40
CA ASN A 3 6.84 -31.44 10.14
C ASN A 3 6.26 -30.07 9.72
N ASN A 4 5.46 -29.43 10.58
CA ASN A 4 4.77 -28.18 10.26
C ASN A 4 5.52 -26.93 10.72
N ASP A 5 6.51 -27.04 11.61
CA ASP A 5 7.23 -25.90 12.19
C ASP A 5 8.04 -25.14 11.12
N GLY A 6 8.82 -25.86 10.30
CA GLY A 6 9.59 -25.25 9.21
C GLY A 6 8.72 -24.58 8.12
N THR A 7 7.60 -25.20 7.76
CA THR A 7 6.67 -24.65 6.75
C THR A 7 5.99 -23.37 7.26
N THR A 8 5.65 -23.32 8.55
CA THR A 8 5.01 -22.15 9.16
C THR A 8 5.99 -20.98 9.27
N VAL A 9 7.23 -21.23 9.72
CA VAL A 9 8.31 -20.22 9.76
C VAL A 9 8.61 -19.63 8.37
N VAL A 10 8.73 -20.48 7.33
CA VAL A 10 8.95 -20.02 5.95
C VAL A 10 7.77 -19.17 5.45
N THR A 11 6.55 -19.55 5.81
CA THR A 11 5.34 -18.79 5.43
C THR A 11 5.33 -17.40 6.08
N TYR A 12 5.70 -17.27 7.36
CA TYR A 12 5.79 -15.96 8.02
C TYR A 12 6.84 -15.05 7.38
N ALA A 13 8.05 -15.58 7.14
CA ALA A 13 9.09 -14.82 6.46
C ALA A 13 8.62 -14.34 5.09
N SER A 14 7.86 -15.16 4.35
CA SER A 14 7.29 -14.77 3.06
C SER A 14 6.21 -13.67 3.17
N LEU A 15 5.38 -13.69 4.22
CA LEU A 15 4.37 -12.65 4.47
C LEU A 15 4.99 -11.31 4.87
N ASP A 16 6.00 -11.33 5.73
CA ASP A 16 6.73 -10.12 6.14
C ASP A 16 7.46 -9.49 4.94
N LEU A 17 8.07 -10.32 4.08
CA LEU A 17 8.67 -9.88 2.82
C LEU A 17 7.63 -9.26 1.88
N ALA A 18 6.49 -9.93 1.68
CA ALA A 18 5.41 -9.43 0.83
C ALA A 18 4.86 -8.08 1.33
N ALA A 19 4.63 -7.93 2.64
CA ALA A 19 4.20 -6.67 3.24
C ALA A 19 5.24 -5.55 3.04
N GLY A 20 6.53 -5.88 3.20
CA GLY A 20 7.62 -4.95 2.93
C GLY A 20 7.66 -4.48 1.48
N ASP A 21 7.47 -5.39 0.53
CA ASP A 21 7.47 -5.07 -0.89
C ASP A 21 6.25 -4.26 -1.32
N ILE A 22 5.06 -4.56 -0.77
CA ILE A 22 3.86 -3.73 -1.00
C ILE A 22 4.10 -2.30 -0.51
N LYS A 23 4.69 -2.11 0.68
CA LYS A 23 5.04 -0.77 1.19
C LYS A 23 6.02 -0.04 0.29
N LYS A 24 7.04 -0.72 -0.24
CA LYS A 24 7.99 -0.13 -1.19
C LYS A 24 7.30 0.29 -2.48
N GLN A 25 6.45 -0.57 -3.04
CA GLN A 25 5.69 -0.29 -4.26
C GLN A 25 4.72 0.88 -4.06
N ALA A 26 4.06 0.95 -2.90
CA ALA A 26 3.19 2.07 -2.54
C ALA A 26 3.95 3.40 -2.46
N ALA A 27 5.13 3.41 -1.85
CA ALA A 27 5.98 4.58 -1.78
C ALA A 27 6.49 5.01 -3.16
N ALA A 28 6.83 4.06 -4.04
CA ALA A 28 7.22 4.35 -5.42
C ALA A 28 6.05 4.97 -6.20
N LEU A 29 4.87 4.35 -6.15
CA LEU A 29 3.68 4.85 -6.83
C LEU A 29 3.28 6.26 -6.37
N ALA A 30 3.42 6.56 -5.08
CA ALA A 30 3.16 7.90 -4.56
C ALA A 30 4.10 8.96 -5.18
N ARG A 31 5.39 8.62 -5.36
CA ARG A 31 6.35 9.52 -6.03
C ARG A 31 6.00 9.70 -7.50
N ASP A 32 5.69 8.64 -8.21
CA ASP A 32 5.33 8.69 -9.63
C ASP A 32 4.07 9.56 -9.85
N LEU A 33 3.08 9.44 -8.97
CA LEU A 33 1.87 10.27 -9.00
C LEU A 33 2.16 11.75 -8.72
N ASP A 34 3.08 12.05 -7.79
CA ASP A 34 3.52 13.42 -7.52
C ASP A 34 4.34 14.01 -8.68
N GLU A 35 5.16 13.21 -9.35
CA GLU A 35 5.91 13.62 -10.54
C GLU A 35 4.98 13.94 -11.71
N ILE A 36 4.01 13.07 -12.00
CA ILE A 36 2.98 13.32 -13.02
C ILE A 36 2.23 14.60 -12.69
N ARG A 37 1.81 14.79 -11.43
CA ARG A 37 1.16 16.02 -10.99
C ARG A 37 2.02 17.26 -11.26
N ALA A 38 3.30 17.21 -10.94
CA ALA A 38 4.22 18.33 -11.14
C ALA A 38 4.40 18.67 -12.63
N MET A 39 4.51 17.65 -13.48
CA MET A 39 4.58 17.84 -14.94
C MET A 39 3.30 18.51 -15.47
N VAL A 40 2.12 18.04 -15.06
CA VAL A 40 0.85 18.63 -15.49
C VAL A 40 0.72 20.07 -14.98
N ALA A 41 1.10 20.33 -13.73
CA ALA A 41 1.09 21.69 -13.18
C ALA A 41 1.98 22.64 -13.97
N LYS A 42 3.15 22.20 -14.43
CA LYS A 42 4.03 23.01 -15.28
C LYS A 42 3.38 23.35 -16.62
N VAL A 43 2.73 22.38 -17.27
CA VAL A 43 2.04 22.60 -18.56
C VAL A 43 0.83 23.53 -18.38
N SER A 44 0.13 23.43 -17.24
CA SER A 44 -1.04 24.27 -16.94
C SER A 44 -0.75 25.76 -16.78
N GLN A 45 0.52 26.16 -16.56
CA GLN A 45 0.90 27.57 -16.47
C GLN A 45 0.61 28.35 -17.75
N LEU A 46 0.53 27.65 -18.88
CA LEU A 46 0.23 28.22 -20.20
C LEU A 46 -1.28 28.26 -20.49
N TRP A 47 -2.13 27.76 -19.59
CA TRP A 47 -3.57 27.71 -19.79
C TRP A 47 -4.26 28.95 -19.20
N GLU A 48 -5.04 29.62 -20.03
CA GLU A 48 -5.82 30.80 -19.65
C GLU A 48 -7.34 30.53 -19.78
N GLY A 49 -8.15 31.33 -19.08
CA GLY A 49 -9.61 31.27 -19.17
C GLY A 49 -10.20 29.94 -18.70
N GLU A 50 -11.11 29.37 -19.50
CA GLU A 50 -11.86 28.15 -19.20
C GLU A 50 -10.97 26.93 -18.97
N ALA A 51 -9.84 26.83 -19.67
CA ALA A 51 -8.88 25.74 -19.52
C ALA A 51 -8.26 25.69 -18.11
N LYS A 52 -8.07 26.86 -17.47
CA LYS A 52 -7.55 26.94 -16.10
C LYS A 52 -8.56 26.41 -15.08
N THR A 53 -9.85 26.69 -15.29
CA THR A 53 -10.93 26.17 -14.43
C THR A 53 -11.07 24.65 -14.60
N ALA A 54 -11.05 24.16 -15.84
CA ALA A 54 -11.09 22.72 -16.12
C ALA A 54 -9.90 21.98 -15.48
N TYR A 55 -8.71 22.58 -15.54
CA TYR A 55 -7.53 22.05 -14.86
C TYR A 55 -7.68 21.98 -13.35
N ALA A 56 -8.21 23.02 -12.70
CA ALA A 56 -8.41 23.01 -11.25
C ALA A 56 -9.31 21.84 -10.83
N THR A 57 -10.39 21.59 -11.57
CA THR A 57 -11.28 20.43 -11.35
C THR A 57 -10.55 19.10 -11.54
N ALA A 58 -9.84 18.94 -12.66
CA ALA A 58 -9.06 17.73 -12.94
C ALA A 58 -7.97 17.49 -11.88
N GLN A 59 -7.33 18.56 -11.39
CA GLN A 59 -6.29 18.51 -10.38
C GLN A 59 -6.82 18.10 -9.01
N ASN A 60 -8.05 18.49 -8.67
CA ASN A 60 -8.72 18.04 -7.45
C ASN A 60 -9.06 16.55 -7.54
N LYS A 61 -9.66 16.11 -8.65
CA LYS A 61 -9.95 14.69 -8.89
C LYS A 61 -8.69 13.82 -8.84
N TRP A 62 -7.60 14.29 -9.46
CA TRP A 62 -6.30 13.62 -9.38
C TRP A 62 -5.84 13.41 -7.94
N LYS A 63 -5.94 14.43 -7.09
CA LYS A 63 -5.55 14.34 -5.67
C LYS A 63 -6.40 13.33 -4.91
N GLU A 64 -7.71 13.30 -5.17
CA GLU A 64 -8.62 12.32 -4.57
C GLU A 64 -8.23 10.90 -4.97
N ASP A 65 -8.07 10.65 -6.28
CA ASP A 65 -7.74 9.34 -6.82
C ASP A 65 -6.36 8.85 -6.31
N ALA A 66 -5.35 9.73 -6.29
CA ALA A 66 -4.02 9.42 -5.77
C ALA A 66 -4.03 9.08 -4.26
N ASN A 67 -4.80 9.83 -3.47
CA ASN A 67 -4.96 9.55 -2.05
C ASN A 67 -5.68 8.23 -1.80
N ALA A 68 -6.70 7.89 -2.60
CA ALA A 68 -7.42 6.63 -2.51
C ALA A 68 -6.52 5.44 -2.82
N ILE A 69 -5.69 5.54 -3.87
CA ILE A 69 -4.71 4.51 -4.22
C ILE A 69 -3.73 4.27 -3.07
N ARG A 70 -3.18 5.33 -2.48
CA ARG A 70 -2.27 5.21 -1.32
C ARG A 70 -2.96 4.52 -0.14
N ALA A 71 -4.17 4.96 0.22
CA ALA A 71 -4.93 4.39 1.32
C ALA A 71 -5.22 2.89 1.11
N ASN A 72 -5.57 2.48 -0.10
CA ASN A 72 -5.81 1.08 -0.44
C ASN A 72 -4.54 0.23 -0.31
N LEU A 73 -3.38 0.75 -0.73
CA LEU A 73 -2.11 0.02 -0.60
C LEU A 73 -1.67 -0.13 0.86
N ASP A 74 -1.86 0.90 1.67
CA ASP A 74 -1.59 0.85 3.11
C ASP A 74 -2.52 -0.15 3.83
N ASP A 75 -3.81 -0.20 3.45
CA ASP A 75 -4.78 -1.19 3.94
C ASP A 75 -4.38 -2.62 3.55
N ILE A 76 -3.99 -2.85 2.29
CA ILE A 76 -3.50 -4.16 1.83
C ILE A 76 -2.25 -4.56 2.61
N ALA A 77 -1.27 -3.67 2.76
CA ALA A 77 -0.06 -3.96 3.54
C ALA A 77 -0.39 -4.32 5.00
N THR A 78 -1.36 -3.62 5.60
CA THR A 78 -1.83 -3.89 6.97
C THR A 78 -2.51 -5.26 7.04
N LYS A 79 -3.41 -5.59 6.12
CA LYS A 79 -4.09 -6.90 6.06
C LYS A 79 -3.11 -8.06 5.88
N VAL A 80 -2.07 -7.88 5.04
CA VAL A 80 -1.01 -8.90 4.88
C VAL A 80 -0.23 -9.07 6.19
N LEU A 81 0.05 -7.97 6.90
CA LEU A 81 0.68 -8.04 8.23
C LEU A 81 -0.24 -8.70 9.27
N GLU A 82 -1.54 -8.42 9.28
CA GLU A 82 -2.53 -8.98 10.23
C GLU A 82 -2.84 -10.47 9.99
N ALA A 83 -2.66 -10.96 8.76
CA ALA A 83 -2.70 -12.39 8.46
C ALA A 83 -1.57 -13.18 9.16
N SER A 84 -0.45 -12.52 9.48
CA SER A 84 0.71 -13.12 10.17
C SER A 84 0.48 -13.46 11.67
N PRO A 85 -0.06 -12.55 12.52
CA PRO A 85 -0.22 -12.79 13.96
C PRO A 85 -1.42 -13.64 14.40
N THR A 86 -2.43 -13.87 13.55
CA THR A 86 -3.62 -14.65 13.96
C THR A 86 -3.27 -16.09 14.40
N TYR A 87 -2.14 -16.63 13.95
CA TYR A 87 -1.65 -17.94 14.41
C TYR A 87 -0.72 -17.89 15.63
N ARG A 88 -0.02 -16.78 15.90
CA ARG A 88 0.93 -16.68 17.03
C ARG A 88 0.24 -16.77 18.40
N ALA A 89 -0.99 -16.25 18.49
CA ALA A 89 -1.80 -16.35 19.71
C ALA A 89 -2.51 -17.71 19.84
N GLY A 90 -2.90 -18.31 18.71
CA GLY A 90 -3.49 -19.65 18.67
C GLY A 90 -2.50 -20.74 19.07
N ASP A 91 -1.29 -20.70 18.53
CA ASP A 91 -0.25 -21.69 18.80
C ASP A 91 0.35 -21.54 20.20
N LYS A 92 0.58 -20.32 20.70
CA LYS A 92 0.95 -20.13 22.12
C LYS A 92 -0.12 -20.62 23.10
N ARG A 93 -1.42 -20.51 22.76
CA ARG A 93 -2.49 -21.07 23.59
C ARG A 93 -2.56 -22.59 23.48
N ALA A 94 -2.37 -23.15 22.29
CA ALA A 94 -2.33 -24.60 22.09
C ALA A 94 -1.12 -25.22 22.80
N ALA A 95 0.08 -24.64 22.65
CA ALA A 95 1.32 -25.08 23.30
C ALA A 95 1.38 -24.80 24.81
N ALA A 96 0.57 -23.88 25.33
CA ALA A 96 0.41 -23.69 26.78
C ALA A 96 -0.64 -24.62 27.40
N ASN A 97 -1.45 -25.30 26.58
CA ASN A 97 -2.51 -26.23 26.99
C ASN A 97 -2.12 -27.71 26.77
N PHE A 98 -0.87 -27.99 26.41
CA PHE A 98 -0.23 -29.32 26.36
C PHE A 98 1.04 -29.30 27.20
#